data_AF-A0A016UD56-F1
#
_entry.id   AF-A0A016UD56-F1
#
_cell.length_a   1.000
_cell.length_b   1.000
_cell.length_c   1.000
_cell.angle_alpha   90.00
_cell.angle_beta   90.00
_cell.angle_gamma   90.00
#
_symmetry.space_group_name_H-M   'P 1'
#
loop_
_entity.id
_entity.type
_entity.pdbx_description
1 polymer ?
#
loop_
_entity_poly.entity_id
_entity_poly.type
_entity_poly.pdbx_seq_one_letter_code
_entity_poly.pdbx_strand_id
1 'polypeptide(L)'
;MKRSGDDCDSSVPAKAFKLSRESLESLDKEALIEKLVSLTDQLNEAKERAQRAKRRESLAYLQLIQNEQKLSDLKRERNDAYFGNGNQRDQLLDPFYYEAYISMKEKVASRDKTIAEQEETINTLKCSEDMKLLYKHIKSREDLSKKHQEYEYNIYRKSLLHNNLNLANSALRAIMKEKKGNLQEIADKDAKISELYKEIYQLRGELSEDVVFDQMDPDEDTKPQIIRTSAGEAEKRPTVNMMEDEDDDDVVILEDVGF
;
A
#
# COMPACT_ATOMS: atom_id res chain seq x y z
N MET A 1 -2.37 -12.08 53.70
CA MET A 1 -3.27 -12.39 52.57
C MET A 1 -2.42 -12.71 51.35
N LYS A 2 -2.53 -13.93 50.81
CA LYS A 2 -1.77 -14.38 49.62
C LYS A 2 -2.28 -13.61 48.40
N ARG A 3 -1.38 -12.96 47.66
CA ARG A 3 -1.69 -12.35 46.36
C ARG A 3 -1.76 -13.47 45.34
N SER A 4 -2.96 -13.74 44.83
CA SER A 4 -3.21 -14.66 43.72
C SER A 4 -2.60 -14.09 42.44
N GLY A 5 -2.01 -14.99 41.66
CA GLY A 5 -1.15 -14.74 40.51
C GLY A 5 -1.72 -13.75 39.50
N ASP A 6 -0.89 -12.77 39.20
CA ASP A 6 -0.97 -11.94 38.00
C ASP A 6 -0.30 -12.76 36.88
N ASP A 7 -1.00 -13.76 36.35
CA ASP A 7 -0.63 -14.41 35.09
C ASP A 7 -1.01 -13.46 33.95
N CYS A 8 -0.31 -12.32 33.90
CA CYS A 8 -0.20 -11.52 32.69
C CYS A 8 0.71 -12.26 31.72
N ASP A 9 0.16 -13.28 31.05
CA ASP A 9 0.69 -13.82 29.80
C ASP A 9 0.62 -12.70 28.75
N SER A 10 1.61 -11.81 28.82
CA SER A 10 1.98 -10.89 27.75
C SER A 10 2.76 -11.65 26.68
N SER A 11 2.21 -12.77 26.21
CA SER A 11 2.75 -13.49 25.06
C SER A 11 2.25 -12.81 23.78
N VAL A 12 2.71 -11.59 23.50
CA VAL A 12 2.67 -11.06 22.14
C VAL A 12 4.05 -11.27 21.51
N PRO A 13 4.18 -12.32 20.70
CA PRO A 13 4.90 -12.18 19.45
C PRO A 13 3.86 -12.35 18.35
N ALA A 14 3.27 -11.23 17.91
CA ALA A 14 2.63 -11.19 16.61
C ALA A 14 3.73 -11.38 15.54
N LYS A 15 4.12 -12.63 15.29
CA LYS A 15 4.88 -12.97 14.09
C LYS A 15 4.01 -12.57 12.91
N ALA A 16 4.42 -11.53 12.19
CA ALA A 16 3.85 -11.21 10.90
C ALA A 16 3.84 -12.50 10.06
N PHE A 17 2.64 -12.92 9.63
CA PHE A 17 2.48 -14.07 8.75
C PHE A 17 3.14 -13.74 7.41
N LYS A 18 4.42 -14.09 7.25
CA LYS A 18 5.12 -14.05 5.96
C LYS A 18 4.64 -15.24 5.13
N LEU A 19 3.49 -15.10 4.49
CA LEU A 19 3.04 -16.04 3.46
C LEU A 19 3.49 -15.50 2.11
N SER A 20 4.47 -16.15 1.48
CA SER A 20 4.82 -15.88 0.09
C SER A 20 3.87 -16.64 -0.83
N ARG A 21 3.53 -16.07 -1.99
CA ARG A 21 2.68 -16.70 -3.01
C ARG A 21 3.19 -18.08 -3.43
N GLU A 22 4.51 -18.21 -3.56
CA GLU A 22 5.23 -19.46 -3.86
C GLU A 22 4.99 -20.55 -2.79
N SER A 23 4.82 -20.16 -1.53
CA SER A 23 4.55 -21.10 -0.44
C SER A 23 3.12 -21.65 -0.44
N LEU A 24 2.20 -20.99 -1.16
CA LEU A 24 0.81 -21.41 -1.30
C LEU A 24 0.59 -22.24 -2.57
N GLU A 25 1.29 -21.90 -3.65
CA GLU A 25 1.23 -22.64 -4.93
C GLU A 25 1.93 -24.02 -4.86
N SER A 26 2.75 -24.28 -3.84
CA SER A 26 3.43 -25.57 -3.61
C SER A 26 2.65 -26.55 -2.71
N LEU A 27 1.48 -26.15 -2.18
CA LEU A 27 0.64 -27.04 -1.36
C LEU A 27 -0.39 -27.76 -2.23
N ASP A 28 -0.59 -29.04 -1.95
CA ASP A 28 -1.69 -29.82 -2.51
C ASP A 28 -3.04 -29.26 -2.07
N LYS A 29 -4.08 -29.52 -2.88
CA LYS A 29 -5.41 -28.92 -2.75
C LYS A 29 -6.02 -29.13 -1.35
N GLU A 30 -5.91 -30.34 -0.79
CA GLU A 30 -6.40 -30.67 0.54
C GLU A 30 -5.65 -29.90 1.65
N ALA A 31 -4.33 -29.76 1.54
CA ALA A 31 -3.53 -28.99 2.49
C ALA A 31 -3.82 -27.48 2.41
N LEU A 32 -4.18 -26.97 1.23
CA LEU A 32 -4.62 -25.60 1.04
C LEU A 32 -5.97 -25.34 1.75
N ILE A 33 -6.90 -26.30 1.64
CA ILE A 33 -8.23 -26.22 2.28
C ILE A 33 -8.10 -26.23 3.81
N GLU A 34 -7.30 -27.13 4.38
CA GLU A 34 -7.06 -27.17 5.83
C GLU A 34 -6.44 -25.87 6.34
N LYS A 35 -5.51 -25.29 5.58
CA LYS A 35 -4.88 -24.02 5.94
C LYS A 35 -5.86 -22.84 5.85
N LEU A 36 -6.78 -22.85 4.89
CA LEU A 36 -7.86 -21.87 4.77
C LEU A 36 -8.82 -21.94 5.96
N VAL A 37 -9.19 -23.14 6.39
CA VAL A 37 -10.04 -23.34 7.57
C VAL A 37 -9.30 -22.83 8.81
N SER A 38 -8.03 -23.22 8.99
CA SER A 38 -7.22 -22.77 10.14
C SER A 38 -7.05 -21.25 10.20
N LEU A 39 -6.79 -20.59 9.07
CA LEU A 39 -6.70 -19.13 9.01
C LEU A 39 -8.04 -18.45 9.31
N THR A 40 -9.14 -19.06 8.89
CA THR A 40 -10.50 -18.58 9.18
C THR A 40 -10.81 -18.68 10.67
N ASP A 41 -10.43 -19.77 11.32
CA ASP A 41 -10.59 -19.96 12.77
C ASP A 41 -9.74 -18.95 13.55
N GLN A 42 -8.48 -18.75 13.14
CA GLN A 42 -7.60 -17.75 13.75
C GLN A 42 -8.16 -16.32 13.61
N LEU A 43 -8.75 -16.00 12.45
CA LEU A 43 -9.41 -14.71 12.23
C LEU A 43 -10.63 -14.53 13.13
N ASN A 44 -11.45 -15.58 13.27
CA ASN A 44 -12.62 -15.55 14.15
C ASN A 44 -12.22 -15.39 15.62
N GLU A 45 -11.19 -16.09 16.08
CA GLU A 45 -10.66 -15.92 17.44
C GLU A 45 -10.09 -14.51 17.67
N ALA A 46 -9.37 -13.96 16.69
CA ALA A 46 -8.84 -12.59 16.77
C ALA A 46 -9.98 -11.57 16.86
N LYS A 47 -11.05 -11.75 16.08
CA LYS A 47 -12.25 -10.90 16.12
C LYS A 47 -12.93 -10.95 17.50
N GLU A 48 -13.09 -12.15 18.07
CA GLU A 48 -13.65 -12.33 19.41
C GLU A 48 -12.78 -11.69 20.51
N ARG A 49 -11.44 -11.84 20.42
CA ARG A 49 -10.52 -11.15 21.35
C ARG A 49 -10.64 -9.63 21.25
N ALA A 50 -10.69 -9.09 20.02
CA ALA A 50 -10.86 -7.66 19.79
C ALA A 50 -12.20 -7.14 20.37
N GLN A 51 -13.29 -7.86 20.18
CA GLN A 51 -14.58 -7.49 20.76
C GLN A 51 -14.56 -7.50 22.30
N ARG A 52 -13.92 -8.49 22.93
CA ARG A 52 -13.76 -8.52 24.40
C ARG A 52 -12.91 -7.36 24.90
N ALA A 53 -11.83 -7.02 24.20
CA ALA A 53 -10.99 -5.88 24.54
C ALA A 53 -11.79 -4.56 24.48
N LYS A 54 -12.55 -4.35 23.40
CA LYS A 54 -13.42 -3.17 23.24
C LYS A 54 -14.47 -3.06 24.36
N ARG A 55 -15.07 -4.18 24.78
CA ARG A 55 -16.01 -4.20 25.91
C ARG A 55 -15.32 -3.82 27.23
N ARG A 56 -14.13 -4.34 27.49
CA ARG A 56 -13.35 -3.98 28.71
C ARG A 56 -13.00 -2.50 28.73
N GLU A 57 -12.56 -1.95 27.59
CA GLU A 57 -12.27 -0.52 27.45
C GLU A 57 -13.50 0.34 27.71
N SER A 58 -14.65 0.00 27.11
CA SER A 58 -15.90 0.74 27.34
C SER A 58 -16.34 0.70 28.80
N LEU A 59 -16.12 -0.42 29.50
CA LEU A 59 -16.46 -0.56 30.91
C LEU A 59 -15.52 0.27 31.79
N ALA A 60 -14.23 0.30 31.50
CA ALA A 60 -13.26 1.14 32.19
C ALA A 60 -13.59 2.63 32.01
N TYR A 61 -13.98 3.05 30.80
CA TYR A 61 -14.40 4.41 30.53
C TYR A 61 -15.67 4.80 31.31
N LEU A 62 -16.67 3.92 31.38
CA LEU A 62 -17.86 4.14 32.21
C LEU A 62 -17.53 4.26 33.70
N GLN A 63 -16.60 3.44 34.21
CA GLN A 63 -16.14 3.53 35.60
C GLN A 63 -15.44 4.87 35.88
N LEU A 64 -14.66 5.38 34.92
CA LEU A 64 -14.03 6.69 35.04
C LEU A 64 -15.08 7.80 35.19
N ILE A 65 -16.07 7.85 34.30
CA ILE A 65 -17.16 8.82 34.35
C ILE A 65 -17.92 8.76 35.68
N GLN A 66 -18.23 7.54 36.16
CA GLN A 66 -18.90 7.36 37.45
C GLN A 66 -18.07 7.89 38.62
N ASN A 67 -16.76 7.71 38.58
CA ASN A 67 -15.85 8.20 39.62
C ASN A 67 -15.72 9.73 39.58
N GLU A 68 -15.68 10.33 38.40
CA GLU A 68 -15.67 11.79 38.24
C GLU A 68 -16.96 12.42 38.78
N GLN A 69 -18.11 11.81 38.49
CA GLN A 69 -19.39 12.25 39.02
C GLN A 69 -19.42 12.18 40.55
N LYS A 70 -19.01 11.05 41.14
CA LYS A 70 -18.89 10.91 42.60
C LYS A 70 -17.97 11.96 43.21
N LEU A 71 -16.83 12.24 42.56
CA LEU A 71 -15.90 13.26 43.04
C LEU A 71 -16.52 14.66 42.97
N SER A 72 -17.27 14.96 41.93
CA SER A 72 -18.02 16.21 41.80
C SER A 72 -19.08 16.37 42.90
N ASP A 73 -19.86 15.32 43.15
CA ASP A 73 -20.88 15.31 44.20
C ASP A 73 -20.26 15.50 45.59
N LEU A 74 -19.15 14.81 45.90
CA LEU A 74 -18.42 15.00 47.16
C LEU A 74 -17.85 16.42 47.29
N LYS A 75 -17.34 17.00 46.18
CA LYS A 75 -16.86 18.39 46.19
C LYS A 75 -17.99 19.37 46.46
N ARG A 76 -19.18 19.13 45.90
CA ARG A 76 -20.39 19.92 46.12
C ARG A 76 -20.84 19.80 47.57
N GLU A 77 -21.00 18.58 48.09
CA GLU A 77 -21.37 18.33 49.49
C GLU A 77 -20.40 18.99 50.48
N ARG A 78 -19.09 18.89 50.23
CA ARG A 78 -18.06 19.57 51.04
C ARG A 78 -18.17 21.09 50.96
N ASN A 79 -18.51 21.64 49.78
CA ASN A 79 -18.72 23.08 49.64
C ASN A 79 -20.02 23.52 50.32
N ASP A 80 -21.10 22.76 50.19
CA ASP A 80 -22.39 23.04 50.83
C ASP A 80 -22.27 22.93 52.35
N ALA A 81 -21.51 21.96 52.87
CA ALA A 81 -21.21 21.85 54.29
C ALA A 81 -20.33 22.99 54.83
N TYR A 82 -19.44 23.54 54.00
CA TYR A 82 -18.53 24.62 54.41
C TYR A 82 -19.12 26.02 54.22
N PHE A 83 -20.04 26.19 53.26
CA PHE A 83 -20.58 27.51 52.86
C PHE A 83 -22.11 27.63 52.99
N GLY A 84 -22.83 26.55 53.27
CA GLY A 84 -24.30 26.52 53.40
C GLY A 84 -24.78 26.75 54.84
N ASN A 85 -25.57 27.81 55.02
CA ASN A 85 -26.26 28.26 56.24
C ASN A 85 -25.40 28.90 57.35
N GLY A 86 -25.33 30.23 57.30
CA GLY A 86 -25.57 31.12 58.44
C GLY A 86 -24.66 31.04 59.67
N ASN A 87 -23.75 32.02 59.76
CA ASN A 87 -23.21 32.60 61.01
C ASN A 87 -22.61 31.65 62.06
N GLN A 88 -21.28 31.54 62.04
CA GLN A 88 -20.38 32.03 63.09
C GLN A 88 -18.94 31.73 62.67
N ARG A 89 -18.27 32.74 62.09
CA ARG A 89 -16.86 32.70 61.67
C ARG A 89 -15.87 32.75 62.84
N ASP A 90 -16.25 32.20 63.99
CA ASP A 90 -15.39 31.94 65.16
C ASP A 90 -15.59 30.50 65.66
N GLN A 91 -15.83 29.55 64.74
CA GLN A 91 -15.49 28.17 65.04
C GLN A 91 -13.97 28.08 65.05
N LEU A 92 -13.39 28.30 66.24
CA LEU A 92 -12.13 27.69 66.63
C LEU A 92 -12.12 26.29 66.01
N LEU A 93 -11.21 26.04 65.06
CA LEU A 93 -10.93 24.70 64.56
C LEU A 93 -10.84 23.82 65.79
N ASP A 94 -11.80 22.89 65.92
CA ASP A 94 -11.85 21.96 67.03
C ASP A 94 -10.43 21.35 67.15
N PRO A 95 -9.76 21.45 68.30
CA PRO A 95 -8.36 21.05 68.47
C PRO A 95 -8.05 19.66 67.90
N PHE A 96 -9.04 18.76 67.87
CA PHE A 96 -8.94 17.43 67.25
C PHE A 96 -8.75 17.47 65.72
N TYR A 97 -9.31 18.44 65.00
CA TYR A 97 -9.15 18.59 63.55
C TYR A 97 -7.90 19.39 63.17
N TYR A 98 -7.39 20.24 64.07
CA TYR A 98 -6.19 21.04 63.80
C TYR A 98 -4.94 20.16 63.68
N GLU A 99 -4.79 19.15 64.55
CA GLU A 99 -3.69 18.18 64.45
C GLU A 99 -3.78 17.32 63.18
N ALA A 100 -4.98 16.86 62.82
CA ALA A 100 -5.19 16.10 61.59
C ALA A 100 -4.87 16.93 60.34
N TYR A 101 -5.27 18.21 60.33
CA TYR A 101 -4.95 19.15 59.26
C TYR A 101 -3.45 19.43 59.15
N ILE A 102 -2.76 19.71 60.27
CA ILE A 102 -1.30 19.89 60.28
C ILE A 102 -0.61 18.62 59.78
N SER A 103 -0.96 17.45 60.31
CA SER A 103 -0.39 16.17 59.87
C SER A 103 -0.61 15.92 58.38
N MET A 104 -1.78 16.27 57.85
CA MET A 104 -2.07 16.13 56.43
C MET A 104 -1.28 17.12 55.58
N LYS A 105 -1.13 18.38 56.02
CA LYS A 105 -0.31 19.39 55.36
C LYS A 105 1.17 18.97 55.30
N GLU A 106 1.69 18.44 56.41
CA GLU A 106 3.05 17.89 56.47
C GLU A 106 3.21 16.69 55.54
N LYS A 107 2.22 15.79 55.50
CA LYS A 107 2.22 14.66 54.56
C LYS A 107 2.21 15.11 53.10
N VAL A 108 1.40 16.12 52.75
CA VAL A 108 1.38 16.69 51.40
C VAL A 108 2.73 17.31 51.07
N ALA A 109 3.28 18.17 51.94
CA ALA A 109 4.59 18.77 51.75
C ALA A 109 5.71 17.72 51.61
N SER A 110 5.66 16.64 52.39
CA SER A 110 6.62 15.55 52.29
C SER A 110 6.53 14.82 50.95
N ARG A 111 5.31 14.61 50.44
CA ARG A 111 5.07 14.00 49.12
C ARG A 111 5.53 14.91 47.99
N ASP A 112 5.24 16.21 48.06
CA ASP A 112 5.69 17.17 47.06
C ASP A 112 7.22 17.20 46.99
N LYS A 113 7.89 17.11 48.14
CA LYS A 113 9.34 16.98 48.19
C LYS A 113 9.83 15.70 47.52
N THR A 114 9.22 14.55 47.83
CA THR A 114 9.57 13.27 47.17
C THR A 114 9.34 13.31 45.66
N ILE A 115 8.25 13.95 45.20
CA ILE A 115 7.97 14.12 43.77
C ILE A 115 9.07 14.94 43.12
N ALA A 116 9.47 16.07 43.72
CA ALA A 116 10.55 16.91 43.20
C ALA A 116 11.89 16.15 43.11
N GLU A 117 12.24 15.38 44.14
CA GLU A 117 13.44 14.53 44.14
C GLU A 117 13.38 13.44 43.05
N GLN A 118 12.21 12.84 42.83
CA GLN A 118 12.00 11.85 41.77
C GLN A 118 12.09 12.47 40.38
N GLU A 119 11.53 13.66 40.17
CA GLU A 119 11.64 14.40 38.91
C GLU A 119 13.09 14.74 38.58
N GLU A 120 13.87 15.19 39.57
CA GLU A 120 15.31 15.42 39.41
C GLU A 120 16.06 14.12 39.05
N THR A 121 15.73 13.01 39.71
CA THR A 121 16.32 11.70 39.42
C THR A 121 15.98 11.22 38.00
N ILE A 122 14.74 11.41 37.55
CA ILE A 122 14.33 11.08 36.18
C ILE A 122 15.08 11.95 35.17
N ASN A 123 15.22 13.25 35.43
CA ASN A 123 15.92 14.16 34.53
C ASN A 123 17.42 13.85 34.45
N THR A 124 18.07 13.54 35.57
CA THR A 124 19.48 13.12 35.58
C THR A 124 19.68 11.81 34.81
N LEU A 125 18.78 10.84 34.95
CA LEU A 125 18.81 9.60 34.15
C LEU A 125 18.58 9.85 32.66
N LYS A 126 17.62 10.71 32.28
CA LYS A 126 17.39 11.10 30.88
C LYS A 126 18.59 11.82 30.26
N CYS A 127 19.26 12.64 31.05
CA CYS A 127 20.44 13.40 30.63
C CYS A 127 21.76 12.62 30.80
N SER A 128 21.70 11.38 31.30
CA SER A 128 22.88 10.51 31.42
C SER A 128 23.47 10.23 30.05
N GLU A 129 24.80 10.09 30.00
CA GLU A 129 25.51 9.78 28.75
C GLU A 129 25.08 8.43 28.18
N ASP A 130 24.78 7.44 29.03
CA ASP A 130 24.31 6.12 28.61
C ASP A 130 22.96 6.20 27.89
N MET A 131 22.02 7.00 28.40
CA MET A 131 20.71 7.18 27.76
C MET A 131 20.83 7.92 26.41
N LYS A 132 21.69 8.93 26.33
CA LYS A 132 21.97 9.63 25.07
C LYS A 132 22.64 8.71 24.05
N LEU A 133 23.57 7.86 24.51
CA LEU A 133 24.27 6.89 23.67
C LEU A 133 23.30 5.83 23.14
N LEU A 134 22.45 5.28 24.02
CA LEU A 134 21.39 4.35 23.63
C LEU A 134 20.45 4.95 22.58
N TYR A 135 20.01 6.19 22.78
CA TYR A 135 19.15 6.89 21.82
C TYR A 135 19.83 7.05 20.44
N LYS A 136 21.12 7.42 20.41
CA LYS A 136 21.89 7.49 19.16
C LYS A 136 21.98 6.13 18.46
N HIS A 137 22.20 5.05 19.20
CA HIS A 137 22.25 3.71 18.63
C HIS A 137 20.90 3.24 18.07
N ILE A 138 19.82 3.48 18.80
CA ILE A 138 18.46 3.13 18.34
C ILE A 138 18.13 3.90 17.06
N LYS A 139 18.34 5.22 17.06
CA LYS A 139 18.08 6.07 15.90
C LYS A 139 18.94 5.64 14.69
N SER A 140 20.23 5.40 14.90
CA SER A 140 21.12 4.91 13.84
C SER A 140 20.66 3.58 13.26
N ARG A 141 20.17 2.66 14.09
CA ARG A 141 19.64 1.37 13.65
C ARG A 141 18.33 1.52 12.88
N GLU A 142 17.43 2.39 13.30
CA GLU A 142 16.19 2.70 12.57
C GLU A 142 16.49 3.28 11.19
N ASP A 143 17.42 4.24 11.11
CA ASP A 143 17.83 4.86 9.84
C ASP A 143 18.48 3.82 8.90
N LEU A 144 19.31 2.91 9.43
CA LEU A 144 19.87 1.79 8.68
C LEU A 144 18.78 0.83 8.17
N SER A 145 17.77 0.54 9.00
CA SER A 145 16.66 -0.33 8.61
C SER A 145 15.83 0.26 7.47
N LYS A 146 15.57 1.57 7.50
CA LYS A 146 14.86 2.29 6.43
C LYS A 146 15.66 2.24 5.12
N LYS A 147 16.96 2.56 5.18
CA LYS A 147 17.83 2.45 4.00
C LYS A 147 17.87 1.04 3.42
N HIS A 148 17.94 0.02 4.28
CA HIS A 148 17.93 -1.36 3.81
C HIS A 148 16.63 -1.72 3.07
N GLN A 149 15.47 -1.30 3.58
CA GLN A 149 14.19 -1.50 2.89
C GLN A 149 14.13 -0.77 1.54
N GLU A 150 14.66 0.44 1.45
CA GLU A 150 14.78 1.17 0.19
C GLU A 150 15.69 0.44 -0.82
N TYR A 151 16.81 -0.14 -0.36
CA TYR A 151 17.69 -0.93 -1.23
C TYR A 151 17.00 -2.19 -1.75
N GLU A 152 16.30 -2.93 -0.90
CA GLU A 152 15.51 -4.11 -1.30
C GLU A 152 14.46 -3.74 -2.36
N TYR A 153 13.71 -2.66 -2.14
CA TYR A 153 12.73 -2.16 -3.10
C TYR A 153 13.37 -1.76 -4.43
N ASN A 154 14.52 -1.09 -4.39
CA ASN A 154 15.25 -0.71 -5.60
C ASN A 154 15.80 -1.91 -6.37
N ILE A 155 16.26 -2.96 -5.68
CA ILE A 155 16.70 -4.21 -6.31
C ILE A 155 15.53 -4.88 -7.02
N TYR A 156 14.38 -4.99 -6.36
CA TYR A 156 13.16 -5.51 -6.97
C TYR A 156 12.76 -4.71 -8.22
N ARG A 157 12.71 -3.38 -8.12
CA ARG A 157 12.36 -2.49 -9.23
C ARG A 157 13.34 -2.63 -10.41
N LYS A 158 14.64 -2.74 -10.13
CA LYS A 158 15.67 -2.97 -11.15
C LYS A 158 15.47 -4.31 -11.86
N SER A 159 15.16 -5.36 -11.11
CA SER A 159 14.87 -6.69 -11.67
C SER A 159 13.63 -6.66 -12.58
N LEU A 160 12.56 -6.00 -12.14
CA LEU A 160 11.34 -5.83 -12.92
C LEU A 160 11.60 -5.06 -14.23
N LEU A 161 12.31 -3.93 -14.15
CA LEU A 161 12.70 -3.16 -15.34
C LEU A 161 13.58 -3.97 -16.29
N HIS A 162 14.50 -4.77 -15.76
CA HIS A 162 15.33 -5.65 -16.56
C HIS A 162 14.52 -6.74 -17.28
N ASN A 163 13.54 -7.35 -16.59
CA ASN A 163 12.62 -8.32 -17.20
C ASN A 163 11.79 -7.67 -18.32
N ASN A 164 11.20 -6.50 -18.06
CA ASN A 164 10.42 -5.76 -19.06
C ASN A 164 11.26 -5.41 -20.30
N LEU A 165 12.52 -5.00 -20.10
CA LEU A 165 13.44 -4.74 -21.20
C LEU A 165 13.73 -6.01 -22.00
N ASN A 166 13.95 -7.15 -21.34
CA ASN A 166 14.18 -8.43 -22.00
C ASN A 166 12.95 -8.88 -22.81
N LEU A 167 11.75 -8.68 -22.26
CA LEU A 167 10.49 -8.96 -22.95
C LEU A 167 10.33 -8.08 -24.20
N ALA A 168 10.55 -6.76 -24.08
CA ALA A 168 10.50 -5.83 -25.20
C ALA A 168 11.52 -6.21 -26.30
N ASN A 169 12.75 -6.55 -25.91
CA ASN A 169 13.78 -7.01 -26.84
C ASN A 169 13.45 -8.35 -27.50
N SER A 170 12.74 -9.24 -26.81
CA SER A 170 12.24 -10.50 -27.39
C SER A 170 11.15 -10.23 -28.42
N ALA A 171 10.17 -9.38 -28.08
CA ALA A 171 9.10 -8.97 -28.99
C ALA A 171 9.65 -8.28 -30.24
N LEU A 172 10.60 -7.36 -30.09
CA LEU A 172 11.26 -6.70 -31.20
C LEU A 172 11.97 -7.70 -32.13
N ARG A 173 12.71 -8.67 -31.55
CA ARG A 173 13.36 -9.73 -32.33
C ARG A 173 12.36 -10.60 -33.08
N ALA A 174 11.20 -10.89 -32.50
CA ALA A 174 10.14 -11.64 -33.18
C ALA A 174 9.62 -10.87 -34.41
N ILE A 175 9.29 -9.58 -34.23
CA ILE A 175 8.83 -8.70 -35.32
C ILE A 175 9.89 -8.59 -36.43
N MET A 176 11.16 -8.44 -36.07
CA MET A 176 12.25 -8.39 -37.06
C MET A 176 12.39 -9.69 -37.86
N LYS A 177 12.21 -10.85 -37.21
CA LYS A 177 12.24 -12.15 -37.90
C LYS A 177 11.06 -12.30 -38.85
N GLU A 178 9.86 -11.93 -38.42
CA GLU A 178 8.65 -11.94 -39.26
C GLU A 178 8.83 -11.05 -40.47
N LYS A 179 9.29 -9.80 -40.28
CA LYS A 179 9.58 -8.88 -41.38
C LYS A 179 10.60 -9.44 -42.38
N LYS A 180 11.63 -10.13 -41.90
CA LYS A 180 12.62 -10.79 -42.77
C LYS A 180 12.00 -11.96 -43.54
N GLY A 181 11.11 -12.74 -42.92
CA GLY A 181 10.35 -13.80 -43.57
C GLY A 181 9.47 -13.27 -44.70
N ASN A 182 8.75 -12.18 -44.45
CA ASN A 182 7.89 -11.54 -45.46
C ASN A 182 8.70 -11.03 -46.67
N LEU A 183 9.90 -10.47 -46.43
CA LEU A 183 10.80 -10.06 -47.52
C LEU A 183 11.27 -11.24 -48.37
N GLN A 184 11.55 -12.39 -47.75
CA GLN A 184 11.94 -13.60 -48.48
C GLN A 184 10.77 -14.13 -49.32
N GLU A 185 9.55 -14.16 -48.76
CA GLU A 185 8.36 -14.61 -49.47
C GLU A 185 8.05 -13.71 -50.70
N ILE A 186 8.26 -12.40 -50.58
CA ILE A 186 8.13 -11.47 -51.72
C ILE A 186 9.17 -11.80 -52.80
N ALA A 187 10.44 -12.01 -52.42
CA ALA A 187 11.48 -12.36 -53.37
C ALA A 187 11.20 -13.68 -54.11
N ASP A 188 10.68 -14.69 -53.41
CA ASP A 188 10.31 -15.97 -54.00
C ASP A 188 9.12 -15.83 -54.98
N LYS A 189 8.14 -14.97 -54.65
CA LYS A 189 7.02 -14.64 -55.54
C LYS A 189 7.50 -13.87 -56.79
N ASP A 190 8.40 -12.90 -56.63
CA ASP A 190 8.97 -12.14 -57.75
C ASP A 190 9.77 -13.04 -58.69
N ALA A 191 10.54 -13.99 -58.15
CA ALA A 191 11.25 -15.00 -58.94
C ALA A 191 10.26 -15.86 -59.76
N LYS A 192 9.18 -16.32 -59.13
CA LYS A 192 8.14 -17.11 -59.81
C LYS A 192 7.38 -16.31 -60.87
N ILE A 193 7.10 -15.03 -60.61
CA ILE A 193 6.51 -14.13 -61.61
C ILE A 193 7.47 -13.98 -62.80
N SER A 194 8.77 -13.83 -62.56
CA SER A 194 9.78 -13.76 -63.63
C SER A 194 9.85 -15.03 -64.47
N GLU A 195 9.78 -16.20 -63.84
CA GLU A 195 9.71 -17.49 -64.54
C GLU A 195 8.45 -17.60 -65.40
N LEU A 196 7.28 -17.26 -64.84
CA LEU A 196 6.01 -17.24 -65.59
C LEU A 196 6.07 -16.27 -66.77
N TYR A 197 6.68 -15.09 -66.61
CA TYR A 197 6.89 -14.19 -67.73
C TYR A 197 7.76 -14.82 -68.82
N LYS A 198 8.86 -15.50 -68.45
CA LYS A 198 9.70 -16.22 -69.43
C LYS A 198 8.92 -17.31 -70.15
N GLU A 199 8.13 -18.10 -69.42
CA GLU A 199 7.27 -19.14 -70.00
C GLU A 199 6.22 -18.55 -70.95
N ILE A 200 5.55 -17.46 -70.57
CA ILE A 200 4.61 -16.75 -71.45
C ILE A 200 5.32 -16.25 -72.72
N TYR A 201 6.53 -15.69 -72.60
CA TYR A 201 7.30 -15.26 -73.76
C TYR A 201 7.71 -16.44 -74.66
N GLN A 202 8.10 -17.57 -74.09
CA GLN A 202 8.41 -18.79 -74.83
C GLN A 202 7.18 -19.33 -75.54
N LEU A 203 6.05 -19.49 -74.84
CA LEU A 203 4.79 -19.94 -75.43
C LEU A 203 4.28 -19.00 -76.52
N ARG A 204 4.45 -17.68 -76.36
CA ARG A 204 4.16 -16.71 -77.44
C ARG A 204 5.10 -16.88 -78.64
N GLY A 205 6.37 -17.17 -78.39
CA GLY A 205 7.35 -17.51 -79.42
C GLY A 205 6.97 -18.79 -80.18
N GLU A 206 6.63 -19.86 -79.47
CA GLU A 206 6.18 -21.13 -80.02
C GLU A 206 4.86 -20.98 -80.81
N LEU A 207 3.88 -20.23 -80.29
CA LEU A 207 2.66 -19.87 -81.02
C LEU A 207 2.93 -19.02 -82.26
N SER A 208 4.00 -18.21 -82.27
CA SER A 208 4.40 -17.43 -83.45
C SER A 208 5.19 -18.26 -84.48
N GLU A 209 5.79 -19.38 -84.08
CA GLU A 209 6.46 -20.32 -84.99
C GLU A 209 5.48 -21.29 -85.67
N ASP A 210 4.35 -21.61 -85.02
CA ASP A 210 3.33 -22.53 -85.55
C ASP A 210 2.15 -21.86 -86.27
N VAL A 211 2.18 -20.54 -86.46
CA VAL A 211 1.21 -19.87 -87.33
C VAL A 211 1.89 -19.02 -88.40
N VAL A 212 2.04 -19.63 -89.59
CA VAL A 212 2.17 -18.89 -90.84
C VAL A 212 0.83 -18.17 -91.09
N PHE A 213 0.70 -16.95 -90.57
CA PHE A 213 -0.30 -16.01 -91.05
C PHE A 213 0.27 -15.32 -92.30
N ASP A 214 -0.26 -15.69 -93.46
CA ASP A 214 -0.17 -14.87 -94.67
C ASP A 214 -0.90 -13.53 -94.42
N GLN A 215 -0.12 -12.46 -94.32
CA GLN A 215 -0.41 -11.03 -94.60
C GLN A 215 -1.58 -10.28 -93.92
N MET A 216 -1.30 -8.99 -93.67
CA MET A 216 -2.13 -7.82 -93.28
C MET A 216 -2.29 -7.64 -91.75
N ASP A 217 -2.03 -6.48 -91.12
CA ASP A 217 -1.84 -5.07 -91.53
C ASP A 217 -1.07 -4.35 -90.38
N PRO A 218 -0.18 -3.36 -90.59
CA PRO A 218 0.65 -2.79 -89.53
C PRO A 218 0.06 -1.47 -89.04
N ASP A 219 -0.98 -1.50 -88.20
CA ASP A 219 -1.40 -0.32 -87.46
C ASP A 219 -2.08 -0.75 -86.15
N GLU A 220 -1.33 -0.72 -85.04
CA GLU A 220 -1.77 -0.17 -83.75
C GLU A 220 -0.69 -0.40 -82.69
N ASP A 221 0.27 0.51 -82.65
CA ASP A 221 1.23 0.66 -81.56
C ASP A 221 0.53 1.34 -80.37
N THR A 222 -0.27 0.58 -79.61
CA THR A 222 -0.96 1.11 -78.42
C THR A 222 -0.23 0.72 -77.14
N LYS A 223 0.75 1.56 -76.79
CA LYS A 223 1.46 1.57 -75.52
C LYS A 223 0.46 1.74 -74.35
N PRO A 224 0.40 0.84 -73.35
CA PRO A 224 -0.49 1.04 -72.20
C PRO A 224 -0.02 2.21 -71.35
N GLN A 225 -0.84 3.27 -71.25
CA GLN A 225 -0.64 4.36 -70.29
C GLN A 225 -0.88 3.85 -68.87
N ILE A 226 0.16 3.92 -68.04
CA ILE A 226 0.06 3.73 -66.60
C ILE A 226 -0.63 4.97 -66.00
N ILE A 227 -1.93 4.86 -65.73
CA ILE A 227 -2.64 5.84 -64.92
C ILE A 227 -2.30 5.56 -63.45
N ARG A 228 -1.41 6.38 -62.88
CA ARG A 228 -1.22 6.50 -61.44
C ARG A 228 -2.43 7.24 -60.85
N THR A 229 -3.36 6.53 -60.22
CA THR A 229 -4.28 7.15 -59.25
C THR A 229 -3.64 7.07 -57.87
N SER A 230 -3.00 8.17 -57.50
CA SER A 230 -2.70 8.49 -56.11
C SER A 230 -3.97 8.97 -55.40
N ALA A 231 -4.12 8.50 -54.16
CA ALA A 231 -4.95 9.05 -53.09
C ALA A 231 -6.46 8.76 -53.12
N GLY A 232 -6.89 8.09 -52.03
CA GLY A 232 -8.17 8.36 -51.40
C GLY A 232 -9.02 7.14 -51.14
N GLU A 233 -8.75 6.38 -50.06
CA GLU A 233 -9.81 5.63 -49.39
C GLU A 233 -9.51 5.35 -47.90
N ALA A 234 -10.22 6.15 -47.08
CA ALA A 234 -10.80 5.83 -45.78
C ALA A 234 -9.89 5.33 -44.62
N GLU A 235 -9.42 6.28 -43.80
CA GLU A 235 -9.26 6.07 -42.36
C GLU A 235 -10.62 5.64 -41.76
N LYS A 236 -10.75 4.37 -41.37
CA LYS A 236 -11.71 3.97 -40.33
C LYS A 236 -11.01 4.09 -38.98
N ARG A 237 -11.24 5.21 -38.29
CA ARG A 237 -11.03 5.30 -36.84
C ARG A 237 -12.06 4.43 -36.14
N PRO A 238 -11.69 3.56 -35.18
CA PRO A 238 -12.62 3.12 -34.17
C PRO A 238 -12.73 4.22 -33.11
N THR A 239 -13.90 4.84 -33.02
CA THR A 239 -14.33 5.58 -31.84
C THR A 239 -14.46 4.60 -30.69
N VAL A 240 -13.53 4.66 -29.74
CA VAL A 240 -13.74 4.14 -28.39
C VAL A 240 -14.17 5.34 -27.55
N ASN A 241 -15.46 5.37 -27.19
CA ASN A 241 -15.96 6.20 -26.11
C ASN A 241 -15.25 5.74 -24.83
N MET A 242 -14.30 6.55 -24.35
CA MET A 242 -13.91 6.53 -22.95
C MET A 242 -14.87 7.50 -22.27
N MET A 243 -15.90 6.95 -21.61
CA MET A 243 -16.58 7.66 -20.54
C MET A 243 -15.53 7.90 -19.46
N GLU A 244 -15.15 9.16 -19.29
CA GLU A 244 -14.50 9.66 -18.09
C GLU A 244 -15.58 9.61 -16.99
N ASP A 245 -15.51 8.60 -16.13
CA ASP A 245 -16.15 8.68 -14.83
C ASP A 245 -15.24 9.57 -13.97
N GLU A 246 -15.67 10.83 -13.85
CA GLU A 246 -15.29 11.74 -12.78
C GLU A 246 -15.71 11.10 -11.45
N ASP A 247 -14.75 10.71 -10.62
CA ASP A 247 -14.96 10.64 -9.17
C ASP A 247 -13.97 11.64 -8.54
N ASP A 248 -14.54 12.82 -8.30
CA ASP A 248 -14.08 13.82 -7.34
C ASP A 248 -13.91 13.18 -5.96
N ASP A 249 -12.70 13.24 -5.41
CA ASP A 249 -12.48 13.18 -3.96
C ASP A 249 -11.32 14.12 -3.59
N ASP A 250 -11.50 15.40 -3.95
CA ASP A 250 -10.76 16.50 -3.34
C ASP A 250 -11.22 16.67 -1.89
N VAL A 251 -10.52 15.99 -0.98
CA VAL A 251 -10.65 16.19 0.47
C VAL A 251 -10.19 17.60 0.80
N VAL A 252 -11.16 18.48 1.06
CA VAL A 252 -10.97 19.82 1.62
C VAL A 252 -10.30 19.70 2.99
N ILE A 253 -9.02 20.06 3.07
CA ILE A 253 -8.34 20.32 4.35
C ILE A 253 -8.83 21.69 4.83
N LEU A 254 -9.75 21.68 5.81
CA LEU A 254 -10.04 22.89 6.60
C LEU A 254 -8.89 23.08 7.58
N GLU A 255 -8.04 24.06 7.31
CA GLU A 255 -7.12 24.62 8.29
C GLU A 255 -7.94 25.28 9.42
N ASP A 256 -7.72 24.77 10.61
CA ASP A 256 -8.20 25.29 11.88
C ASP A 256 -7.44 26.60 12.17
N VAL A 257 -7.96 27.73 11.70
CA VAL A 257 -7.47 29.06 12.10
C VAL A 257 -8.17 29.45 13.39
N GLY A 258 -7.55 29.07 14.51
CA GLY A 258 -7.86 29.64 15.81
C GLY A 258 -7.27 31.05 15.94
N PHE A 259 -8.16 32.03 16.16
CA PHE A 259 -7.96 33.21 17.01
C PHE A 259 -9.29 33.62 17.62
#